data_AF-A0A3D4MGS3-F1
#
_entry.id   AF-A0A3D4MGS3-F1
#
_cell.length_a   1.000
_cell.length_b   1.000
_cell.length_c   1.000
_cell.angle_alpha   90.00
_cell.angle_beta   90.00
_cell.angle_gamma   90.00
#
_symmetry.space_group_name_H-M   'P 1'
#
loop_
_entity.id
_entity.type
_entity.pdbx_description
1 polymer ?
#
loop_
_entity_poly.entity_id
_entity_poly.type
_entity_poly.pdbx_seq_one_letter_code
_entity_poly.pdbx_strand_id
1 'polypeptide(L)'
;MFLLHPMRQGRRNTTAMHYMWPYDYGFYSDSDRPLDAGKWSDALTRAVLRKDVDAARGLFDHTFWHNTDFKPDWFHLYLAVQQQDRATVQLLVTHGARFDKEQLTIAAAALKEVIAPFKSILAEGGMRLDRVDTENYDARTAIAMDKRLLAENAKLGHANPQETAALDLAIVQFGVRAARRKNTAEARDILHQTSGGVDGVDLAPLFRHLAATSAAGLDAAVVLGIIDDVRAAGVNVQPLALETLSGKVEDFYTLVTALDARGVLGGDTASLRDVMLHSWCFAQTQLTQGDFSIEQSPDAAQRQRAAFAAAAKVICGKDSDVTPDEARRYTDLHTRQAPRHGDAVAHMDETLLQTGFFGAAAFTPTLLESLAAAAPTDALRGAFNKQAQARQFEDKGLYHFLSPKRFDTLRAALRSGAFVPDADDSEDILRYLKTRCALREVPEDVVQTLREMKTAGADFRGIEVTDYLGAKHPLLAKTLLDLDIVSARDIRPQRLSKRIAPHKGLGGMFVQNTDRDYALSEFLYQVMFERTYPERTQEMRAKRGVSYQRVYTLAQLSKQVDAIKALQSPPRPKLPSLPPPKMQLPEKKNPYADYYPYTRPRPPSSPYGSIKGRSGPKPGY
;
A
#
# COMPACT_ATOMS: atom_id res chain seq x y z
N MET A 1 26.94 -21.18 -22.16
CA MET A 1 27.42 -22.28 -21.29
C MET A 1 28.77 -21.83 -20.76
N PHE A 2 28.83 -21.39 -19.51
CA PHE A 2 30.06 -20.91 -18.89
C PHE A 2 30.77 -22.09 -18.24
N LEU A 3 31.84 -22.57 -18.89
CA LEU A 3 32.96 -23.18 -18.21
C LEU A 3 34.14 -22.30 -18.65
N LEU A 4 34.39 -21.29 -17.82
CA LEU A 4 35.43 -20.25 -17.84
C LEU A 4 36.10 -19.93 -19.21
N HIS A 5 35.97 -18.67 -19.65
CA HIS A 5 36.79 -18.11 -20.72
C HIS A 5 38.28 -18.45 -20.50
N PRO A 6 39.06 -18.72 -21.58
CA PRO A 6 40.49 -18.97 -21.46
C PRO A 6 41.13 -17.82 -20.70
N MET A 7 41.85 -18.15 -19.62
CA MET A 7 42.63 -17.19 -18.83
C MET A 7 43.48 -16.32 -19.77
N ARG A 8 43.07 -15.07 -20.02
CA ARG A 8 43.97 -14.03 -20.52
C ARG A 8 44.72 -13.47 -19.33
N GLN A 9 45.74 -14.20 -18.88
CA GLN A 9 46.82 -13.56 -18.13
C GLN A 9 47.49 -12.56 -19.06
N GLY A 10 47.38 -11.27 -18.73
CA GLY A 10 48.14 -10.24 -19.42
C GLY A 10 49.61 -10.62 -19.40
N ARG A 11 50.24 -10.71 -20.58
CA ARG A 11 51.69 -10.86 -20.73
C ARG A 11 52.35 -9.72 -19.94
N ARG A 12 52.76 -9.99 -18.72
CA ARG A 12 53.79 -9.20 -18.07
C ARG A 12 55.10 -9.82 -18.49
N ASN A 13 55.93 -9.00 -19.14
CA ASN A 13 57.34 -9.29 -19.34
C ASN A 13 57.91 -9.67 -17.98
N THR A 14 58.17 -10.96 -17.78
CA THR A 14 59.04 -11.42 -16.72
C THR A 14 60.43 -10.94 -17.08
N THR A 15 60.80 -9.77 -16.57
CA THR A 15 62.20 -9.47 -16.30
C THR A 15 62.73 -10.68 -15.54
N ALA A 16 63.76 -11.31 -16.08
CA ALA A 16 64.44 -12.43 -15.45
C ALA A 16 65.03 -11.98 -14.12
N MET A 17 64.21 -11.98 -13.06
CA MET A 17 64.71 -12.09 -11.71
C MET A 17 64.98 -13.56 -11.49
N HIS A 18 66.25 -13.93 -11.53
CA HIS A 18 66.79 -15.09 -10.84
C HIS A 18 66.39 -15.00 -9.35
N TYR A 19 65.17 -15.41 -9.04
CA TYR A 19 64.91 -16.00 -7.75
C TYR A 19 65.41 -17.43 -7.86
N MET A 20 66.72 -17.53 -7.61
CA MET A 20 67.31 -18.66 -6.91
C MET A 20 66.29 -19.10 -5.87
N TRP A 21 65.73 -20.30 -6.05
CA TRP A 21 65.18 -21.02 -4.91
C TRP A 21 66.21 -20.90 -3.80
N PRO A 22 65.87 -20.45 -2.59
CA PRO A 22 66.76 -20.71 -1.49
C PRO A 22 66.87 -22.22 -1.44
N TYR A 23 68.10 -22.70 -1.56
CA TYR A 23 68.51 -24.10 -1.36
C TYR A 23 68.21 -24.60 0.09
N ASP A 24 67.19 -24.04 0.75
CA ASP A 24 66.72 -24.27 2.11
C ASP A 24 65.27 -24.80 2.14
N TYR A 25 64.84 -25.52 1.10
CA TYR A 25 64.06 -26.72 1.38
C TYR A 25 65.05 -27.87 1.44
N GLY A 26 65.57 -28.12 2.64
CA GLY A 26 66.19 -29.39 2.98
C GLY A 26 65.17 -30.52 2.82
N PHE A 27 64.90 -30.94 1.58
CA PHE A 27 64.23 -32.21 1.31
C PHE A 27 65.15 -33.41 1.61
N TYR A 28 66.44 -33.16 1.86
CA TYR A 28 67.45 -34.22 2.05
C TYR A 28 68.03 -34.34 3.46
N SER A 29 67.50 -33.66 4.49
CA SER A 29 68.07 -33.85 5.84
C SER A 29 67.12 -33.83 7.03
N ASP A 30 65.81 -33.58 6.88
CA ASP A 30 64.86 -33.77 7.97
C ASP A 30 63.41 -33.81 7.46
N SER A 31 62.96 -34.97 6.95
CA SER A 31 61.58 -35.49 7.15
C SER A 31 61.29 -36.72 6.27
N ASP A 32 61.64 -37.90 6.76
CA ASP A 32 60.94 -39.17 6.44
C ASP A 32 59.48 -39.17 6.94
N ARG A 33 58.85 -37.99 7.05
CA ARG A 33 57.44 -37.89 7.39
C ARG A 33 56.66 -38.03 6.09
N PRO A 34 55.79 -39.05 5.96
CA PRO A 34 54.92 -39.15 4.80
C PRO A 34 54.12 -37.84 4.69
N LEU A 35 54.38 -37.08 3.63
CA LEU A 35 53.52 -35.98 3.25
C LEU A 35 52.13 -36.58 3.01
N ASP A 36 51.13 -36.03 3.70
CA ASP A 36 49.74 -36.41 3.49
C ASP A 36 49.36 -36.22 2.00
N ALA A 37 48.49 -37.08 1.48
CA ALA A 37 48.08 -37.10 0.08
C ALA A 37 47.55 -35.72 -0.39
N GLY A 38 46.92 -34.96 0.50
CA GLY A 38 46.49 -33.58 0.23
C GLY A 38 47.66 -32.63 -0.05
N LYS A 39 48.78 -32.73 0.68
CA LYS A 39 49.95 -31.87 0.46
C LYS A 39 50.66 -32.19 -0.86
N TRP A 40 50.68 -33.46 -1.27
CA TRP A 40 51.18 -33.87 -2.58
C TRP A 40 50.32 -33.31 -3.71
N SER A 41 48.99 -33.42 -3.59
CA SER A 41 48.06 -32.85 -4.57
C SER A 41 48.22 -31.33 -4.69
N ASP A 42 48.37 -30.61 -3.58
CA ASP A 42 48.57 -29.16 -3.58
C ASP A 42 49.93 -28.75 -4.19
N ALA A 43 50.98 -29.54 -3.97
CA ALA A 43 52.28 -29.33 -4.59
C ALA A 43 52.22 -29.55 -6.11
N LEU A 44 51.57 -30.63 -6.56
CA LEU A 44 51.41 -30.92 -7.98
C LEU A 44 50.52 -29.89 -8.67
N THR A 45 49.43 -29.46 -8.04
CA THR A 45 48.56 -28.39 -8.54
C THR A 45 49.35 -27.10 -8.77
N ARG A 46 50.24 -26.72 -7.83
CA ARG A 46 51.11 -25.54 -7.98
C ARG A 46 52.10 -25.68 -9.14
N ALA A 47 52.70 -26.85 -9.32
CA ALA A 47 53.62 -27.11 -10.43
C ALA A 47 52.91 -27.01 -11.78
N VAL A 48 51.75 -27.66 -11.91
CA VAL A 48 50.89 -27.59 -13.10
C VAL A 48 50.48 -26.15 -13.41
N LEU A 49 50.01 -25.41 -12.40
CA LEU A 49 49.56 -24.03 -12.60
C LEU A 49 50.66 -23.08 -13.07
N ARG A 50 51.92 -23.35 -12.68
CA ARG A 50 53.11 -22.61 -13.09
C ARG A 50 53.70 -23.07 -14.43
N LYS A 51 53.15 -24.11 -15.06
CA LYS A 51 53.74 -24.79 -16.22
C LYS A 51 55.15 -25.30 -15.97
N ASP A 52 55.42 -25.72 -14.73
CA ASP A 52 56.73 -26.18 -14.28
C ASP A 52 56.77 -27.72 -14.34
N VAL A 53 57.03 -28.22 -15.55
CA VAL A 53 57.08 -29.67 -15.85
C VAL A 53 58.16 -30.36 -15.01
N ASP A 54 59.30 -29.69 -14.78
CA ASP A 54 60.42 -30.25 -14.03
C ASP A 54 60.07 -30.38 -12.54
N ALA A 55 59.40 -29.38 -11.96
CA ALA A 55 58.87 -29.50 -10.60
C ALA A 55 57.82 -30.61 -10.48
N ALA A 56 56.89 -30.73 -11.45
CA ALA A 56 55.90 -31.81 -11.46
C ALA A 56 56.56 -33.20 -11.57
N ARG A 57 57.61 -33.33 -12.40
CA ARG A 57 58.40 -34.55 -12.53
C ARG A 57 59.13 -34.90 -11.25
N GLY A 58 59.76 -33.92 -10.60
CA GLY A 58 60.45 -34.10 -9.32
C GLY A 58 59.52 -34.63 -8.22
N LEU A 59 58.24 -34.20 -8.20
CA LEU A 59 57.24 -34.75 -7.28
C LEU A 59 56.96 -36.23 -7.58
N PHE A 60 56.81 -36.61 -8.84
CA PHE A 60 56.58 -38.01 -9.20
C PHE A 60 57.78 -38.90 -8.91
N ASP A 61 58.99 -38.45 -9.23
CA ASP A 61 60.23 -39.16 -8.90
C ASP A 61 60.31 -39.39 -7.38
N HIS A 62 60.01 -38.38 -6.57
CA HIS A 62 59.96 -38.54 -5.11
C HIS A 62 58.89 -39.55 -4.67
N THR A 63 57.69 -39.52 -5.24
CA THR A 63 56.65 -40.51 -4.87
C THR A 63 57.04 -41.94 -5.28
N PHE A 64 57.76 -42.10 -6.39
CA PHE A 64 58.27 -43.38 -6.87
C PHE A 64 59.37 -43.92 -5.96
N TRP A 65 60.39 -43.11 -5.66
CA TRP A 65 61.52 -43.54 -4.82
C TRP A 65 61.15 -43.81 -3.36
N HIS A 66 60.12 -43.14 -2.85
CA HIS A 66 59.63 -43.31 -1.48
C HIS A 66 58.38 -44.20 -1.36
N ASN A 67 57.97 -44.86 -2.46
CA ASN A 67 56.83 -45.79 -2.52
C ASN A 67 55.52 -45.21 -1.94
N THR A 68 55.25 -43.94 -2.24
CA THR A 68 54.00 -43.27 -1.85
C THR A 68 52.91 -43.59 -2.88
N ASP A 69 51.72 -44.02 -2.46
CA ASP A 69 50.58 -44.30 -3.37
C ASP A 69 49.87 -43.01 -3.89
N PHE A 70 50.63 -41.93 -4.09
CA PHE A 70 50.10 -40.71 -4.68
C PHE A 70 49.99 -40.88 -6.19
N LYS A 71 48.79 -40.61 -6.73
CA LYS A 71 48.55 -40.57 -8.17
C LYS A 71 47.92 -39.24 -8.55
N PRO A 72 48.24 -38.70 -9.73
CA PRO A 72 47.52 -37.54 -10.23
C PRO A 72 46.04 -37.90 -10.40
N ASP A 73 45.17 -36.96 -10.06
CA ASP A 73 43.74 -37.07 -10.34
C ASP A 73 43.36 -36.25 -11.58
N TRP A 74 42.10 -36.34 -11.97
CA TRP A 74 41.56 -35.67 -13.14
C TRP A 74 41.73 -34.14 -13.08
N PHE A 75 41.75 -33.54 -11.89
CA PHE A 75 41.82 -32.08 -11.73
C PHE A 75 43.16 -31.52 -12.21
N HIS A 76 44.26 -32.20 -11.88
CA HIS A 76 45.59 -31.83 -12.38
C HIS A 76 45.64 -31.93 -13.91
N LEU A 77 45.04 -32.96 -14.48
CA LEU A 77 45.00 -33.18 -15.93
C LEU A 77 44.15 -32.11 -16.62
N TYR A 78 42.98 -31.79 -16.08
CA TYR A 78 42.10 -30.73 -16.58
C TYR A 78 42.82 -29.38 -16.63
N LEU A 79 43.53 -29.01 -15.55
CA LEU A 79 44.33 -27.77 -15.51
C LEU A 79 45.42 -27.77 -16.60
N ALA A 80 46.16 -28.86 -16.75
CA ALA A 80 47.22 -28.95 -17.75
C ALA A 80 46.67 -28.81 -19.18
N VAL A 81 45.53 -29.44 -19.48
CA VAL A 81 44.84 -29.31 -20.78
C VAL A 81 44.32 -27.88 -20.98
N GLN A 82 43.65 -27.30 -19.98
CA GLN A 82 43.15 -25.92 -20.04
C GLN A 82 44.26 -24.91 -20.33
N GLN A 83 45.44 -25.13 -19.74
CA GLN A 83 46.63 -24.31 -19.94
C GLN A 83 47.39 -24.60 -21.26
N GLN A 84 46.95 -25.60 -22.01
CA GLN A 84 47.57 -26.09 -23.24
C GLN A 84 49.02 -26.57 -23.05
N ASP A 85 49.34 -27.11 -21.86
CA ASP A 85 50.68 -27.61 -21.55
C ASP A 85 50.81 -29.08 -21.92
N ARG A 86 51.23 -29.34 -23.16
CA ARG A 86 51.39 -30.69 -23.70
C ARG A 86 52.36 -31.56 -22.90
N ALA A 87 53.45 -30.99 -22.41
CA ALA A 87 54.46 -31.75 -21.68
C ALA A 87 53.90 -32.21 -20.33
N THR A 88 53.23 -31.32 -19.60
CA THR A 88 52.57 -31.69 -18.34
C THR A 88 51.42 -32.67 -18.57
N VAL A 89 50.59 -32.51 -19.61
CA VAL A 89 49.53 -33.48 -19.95
C VAL A 89 50.10 -34.88 -20.18
N GLN A 90 51.16 -35.00 -20.99
CA GLN A 90 51.80 -36.29 -21.27
C GLN A 90 52.41 -36.91 -20.00
N LEU A 91 53.04 -36.10 -19.16
CA LEU A 91 53.57 -36.54 -17.86
C LEU A 91 52.46 -37.10 -16.97
N LEU A 92 51.37 -36.35 -16.78
CA LEU A 92 50.25 -36.76 -15.93
C LEU A 92 49.59 -38.05 -16.43
N VAL A 93 49.40 -38.19 -17.75
CA VAL A 93 48.88 -39.42 -18.36
C VAL A 93 49.81 -40.61 -18.10
N THR A 94 51.12 -40.42 -18.27
CA THR A 94 52.12 -41.48 -18.05
C THR A 94 52.12 -41.98 -16.60
N HIS A 95 51.93 -41.07 -15.64
CA HIS A 95 51.84 -41.40 -14.21
C HIS A 95 50.44 -41.84 -13.75
N GLY A 96 49.55 -42.18 -14.70
CA GLY A 96 48.28 -42.83 -14.41
C GLY A 96 47.23 -41.90 -13.83
N ALA A 97 47.11 -40.67 -14.37
CA ALA A 97 46.04 -39.75 -14.00
C ALA A 97 44.67 -40.43 -14.08
N ARG A 98 43.95 -40.45 -12.95
CA ARG A 98 42.63 -41.10 -12.86
C ARG A 98 41.54 -40.17 -13.36
N PHE A 99 40.62 -40.70 -14.17
CA PHE A 99 39.43 -40.01 -14.67
C PHE A 99 38.26 -40.99 -14.71
N ASP A 100 37.06 -40.48 -14.45
CA ASP A 100 35.82 -41.20 -14.74
C ASP A 100 35.14 -40.69 -16.02
N LYS A 101 34.03 -41.32 -16.40
CA LYS A 101 33.31 -41.01 -17.64
C LYS A 101 32.66 -39.62 -17.56
N GLU A 102 32.15 -39.26 -16.39
CA GLU A 102 31.46 -38.00 -16.12
C GLU A 102 32.42 -36.81 -16.21
N GLN A 103 33.59 -36.90 -15.58
CA GLN A 103 34.68 -35.92 -15.66
C GLN A 103 35.19 -35.73 -17.08
N LEU A 104 35.34 -36.83 -17.84
CA LEU A 104 35.72 -36.77 -19.25
C LEU A 104 34.67 -36.04 -20.10
N THR A 105 33.39 -36.28 -19.82
CA THR A 105 32.26 -35.62 -20.49
C THR A 105 32.25 -34.13 -20.20
N ILE A 106 32.48 -33.74 -18.94
CA ILE A 106 32.56 -32.33 -18.54
C ILE A 106 33.78 -31.66 -19.17
N ALA A 107 34.95 -32.29 -19.14
CA ALA A 107 36.15 -31.77 -19.77
C ALA A 107 35.97 -31.56 -21.28
N ALA A 108 35.30 -32.51 -21.97
CA ALA A 108 34.96 -32.37 -23.37
C ALA A 108 34.00 -31.20 -23.64
N ALA A 109 32.98 -31.02 -22.79
CA ALA A 109 32.01 -29.93 -22.89
C ALA A 109 32.60 -28.55 -22.54
N ALA A 110 33.47 -28.50 -21.53
CA ALA A 110 34.13 -27.30 -21.01
C ALA A 110 35.22 -26.78 -21.95
N LEU A 111 36.11 -27.68 -22.35
CA LEU A 111 37.36 -27.32 -23.01
C LEU A 111 37.24 -27.37 -24.54
N LYS A 112 36.16 -27.92 -25.11
CA LYS A 112 35.82 -27.96 -26.55
C LYS A 112 37.02 -27.96 -27.52
N GLU A 113 37.44 -26.79 -28.00
CA GLU A 113 38.54 -26.64 -28.95
C GLU A 113 39.93 -26.84 -28.32
N VAL A 114 40.08 -26.47 -27.05
CA VAL A 114 41.32 -26.58 -26.26
C VAL A 114 41.72 -28.04 -26.05
N ILE A 115 40.76 -28.96 -25.90
CA ILE A 115 41.06 -30.38 -25.69
C ILE A 115 41.41 -31.13 -26.99
N ALA A 116 41.05 -30.57 -28.16
CA ALA A 116 41.23 -31.24 -29.45
C ALA A 116 42.69 -31.65 -29.77
N PRO A 117 43.72 -30.83 -29.51
CA PRO A 117 45.12 -31.19 -29.73
C PRO A 117 45.65 -32.31 -28.83
N PHE A 118 44.94 -32.62 -27.74
CA PHE A 118 45.35 -33.61 -26.73
C PHE A 118 44.66 -34.97 -26.92
N LYS A 119 43.75 -35.10 -27.90
CA LYS A 119 42.96 -36.33 -28.13
C LYS A 119 43.81 -37.61 -28.19
N SER A 120 44.96 -37.58 -28.88
CA SER A 120 45.82 -38.77 -28.98
C SER A 120 46.47 -39.13 -27.64
N ILE A 121 47.01 -38.13 -26.93
CA ILE A 121 47.68 -38.30 -25.63
C ILE A 121 46.68 -38.80 -24.58
N LEU A 122 45.49 -38.24 -24.57
CA LEU A 122 44.41 -38.68 -23.67
C LEU A 122 43.98 -40.12 -24.01
N ALA A 123 43.85 -40.46 -25.30
CA ALA A 123 43.51 -41.82 -25.72
C ALA A 123 44.56 -42.87 -25.33
N GLU A 124 45.85 -42.52 -25.33
CA GLU A 124 46.94 -43.37 -24.81
C GLU A 124 46.76 -43.68 -23.32
N GLY A 125 46.25 -42.72 -22.55
CA GLY A 125 45.82 -42.90 -21.15
C GLY A 125 44.48 -43.61 -20.97
N GLY A 126 43.84 -44.08 -22.05
CA GLY A 126 42.51 -44.70 -22.02
C GLY A 126 41.32 -43.73 -22.08
N MET A 127 41.53 -42.42 -22.24
CA MET A 127 40.49 -41.39 -22.29
C MET A 127 39.98 -41.17 -23.71
N ARG A 128 38.80 -41.73 -24.03
CA ARG A 128 38.20 -41.66 -25.37
C ARG A 128 37.12 -40.58 -25.48
N LEU A 129 37.48 -39.45 -26.08
CA LEU A 129 36.64 -38.24 -26.24
C LEU A 129 35.58 -38.36 -27.35
N ASP A 130 35.65 -39.38 -28.20
CA ASP A 130 34.70 -39.65 -29.30
C ASP A 130 33.39 -40.30 -28.85
N ARG A 131 33.29 -40.67 -27.56
CA ARG A 131 32.16 -41.45 -27.00
C ARG A 131 31.39 -40.73 -25.88
N VAL A 132 31.58 -39.41 -25.74
CA VAL A 132 30.99 -38.62 -24.65
C VAL A 132 29.83 -37.76 -25.13
N ASP A 133 28.69 -37.86 -24.43
CA ASP A 133 27.51 -37.02 -24.63
C ASP A 133 27.69 -35.69 -23.91
N THR A 134 28.20 -34.69 -24.62
CA THR A 134 28.45 -33.35 -24.07
C THR A 134 27.18 -32.54 -23.81
N GLU A 135 26.01 -33.04 -24.22
CA GLU A 135 24.72 -32.35 -24.02
C GLU A 135 24.08 -32.71 -22.66
N ASN A 136 24.40 -33.89 -22.11
CA ASN A 136 23.85 -34.39 -20.84
C ASN A 136 24.94 -34.83 -19.85
N TYR A 137 25.75 -33.88 -19.38
CA TYR A 137 26.65 -34.13 -18.25
C TYR A 137 25.97 -33.86 -16.90
N ASP A 138 26.45 -34.52 -15.85
CA ASP A 138 25.98 -34.30 -14.48
C ASP A 138 26.45 -32.93 -13.98
N ALA A 139 25.49 -32.04 -13.71
CA ALA A 139 25.74 -30.70 -13.22
C ALA A 139 26.43 -30.70 -11.85
N ARG A 140 26.19 -31.70 -10.99
CA ARG A 140 26.79 -31.78 -9.65
C ARG A 140 28.30 -31.97 -9.75
N THR A 141 28.72 -32.88 -10.64
CA THR A 141 30.13 -33.11 -10.92
C THR A 141 30.77 -31.84 -11.45
N ALA A 142 30.15 -31.14 -12.42
CA ALA A 142 30.69 -29.87 -12.93
C ALA A 142 30.82 -28.78 -11.85
N ILE A 143 29.81 -28.63 -10.97
CA ILE A 143 29.85 -27.68 -9.86
C ILE A 143 30.97 -28.04 -8.87
N ALA A 144 31.13 -29.32 -8.54
CA ALA A 144 32.21 -29.78 -7.65
C ALA A 144 33.60 -29.47 -8.24
N MET A 145 33.76 -29.58 -9.56
CA MET A 145 34.99 -29.22 -10.27
C MET A 145 35.29 -27.72 -10.13
N ASP A 146 34.32 -26.87 -10.43
CA ASP A 146 34.49 -25.41 -10.36
C ASP A 146 34.74 -24.95 -8.91
N LYS A 147 34.07 -25.54 -7.92
CA LYS A 147 34.33 -25.27 -6.49
C LYS A 147 35.77 -25.60 -6.11
N ARG A 148 36.28 -26.75 -6.56
CA ARG A 148 37.68 -27.12 -6.31
C ARG A 148 38.64 -26.15 -6.97
N LEU A 149 38.36 -25.74 -8.21
CA LEU A 149 39.18 -24.76 -8.93
C LEU A 149 39.25 -23.42 -8.18
N LEU A 150 38.11 -22.90 -7.71
CA LEU A 150 38.06 -21.69 -6.92
C LEU A 150 38.82 -21.81 -5.60
N ALA A 151 38.70 -22.95 -4.90
CA ALA A 151 39.41 -23.20 -3.66
C ALA A 151 40.93 -23.20 -3.86
N GLU A 152 41.42 -23.85 -4.92
CA GLU A 152 42.85 -23.85 -5.26
C GLU A 152 43.34 -22.46 -5.69
N ASN A 153 42.57 -21.74 -6.51
CA ASN A 153 42.89 -20.35 -6.87
C ASN A 153 42.99 -19.45 -5.62
N ALA A 154 42.08 -19.63 -4.65
CA ALA A 154 42.10 -18.88 -3.40
C ALA A 154 43.37 -19.19 -2.57
N LYS A 155 43.81 -20.46 -2.49
CA LYS A 155 45.08 -20.83 -1.84
C LYS A 155 46.30 -20.12 -2.45
N LEU A 156 46.22 -19.76 -3.72
CA LEU A 156 47.28 -19.05 -4.46
C LEU A 156 47.17 -17.53 -4.41
N GLY A 157 46.21 -16.99 -3.66
CA GLY A 157 45.95 -15.54 -3.60
C GLY A 157 45.24 -14.99 -4.84
N HIS A 158 44.60 -15.85 -5.64
CA HIS A 158 43.85 -15.50 -6.85
C HIS A 158 42.33 -15.60 -6.64
N ALA A 159 41.85 -15.35 -5.43
CA ALA A 159 40.40 -15.32 -5.18
C ALA A 159 39.75 -14.18 -5.98
N ASN A 160 38.94 -14.53 -6.98
CA ASN A 160 38.20 -13.57 -7.80
C ASN A 160 36.71 -13.63 -7.47
N PRO A 161 36.14 -12.59 -6.83
CA PRO A 161 34.70 -12.53 -6.53
C PRO A 161 33.80 -12.71 -7.75
N GLN A 162 34.28 -12.34 -8.95
CA GLN A 162 33.51 -12.50 -10.19
C GLN A 162 33.39 -13.97 -10.60
N GLU A 163 34.40 -14.79 -10.35
CA GLU A 163 34.35 -16.23 -10.66
C GLU A 163 33.42 -16.95 -9.70
N THR A 164 33.42 -16.59 -8.42
CA THR A 164 32.45 -17.08 -7.43
C THR A 164 31.02 -16.70 -7.82
N ALA A 165 30.77 -15.44 -8.19
CA ALA A 165 29.45 -15.01 -8.61
C ALA A 165 28.98 -15.70 -9.91
N ALA A 166 29.91 -15.98 -10.83
CA ALA A 166 29.61 -16.73 -12.05
C ALA A 166 29.26 -18.19 -11.75
N LEU A 167 29.96 -18.83 -10.81
CA LEU A 167 29.63 -20.17 -10.35
C LEU A 167 28.25 -20.22 -9.68
N ASP A 168 27.95 -19.30 -8.77
CA ASP A 168 26.63 -19.22 -8.12
C ASP A 168 25.50 -19.05 -9.16
N LEU A 169 25.68 -18.18 -10.15
CA LEU A 169 24.74 -18.05 -11.27
C LEU A 169 24.56 -19.37 -12.02
N ALA A 170 25.65 -20.09 -12.31
CA ALA A 170 25.59 -21.37 -13.01
C ALA A 170 24.85 -22.44 -12.18
N ILE A 171 25.12 -22.53 -10.88
CA ILE A 171 24.40 -23.41 -9.94
C ILE A 171 22.90 -23.13 -10.00
N VAL A 172 22.51 -21.85 -9.91
CA VAL A 172 21.09 -21.45 -10.01
C VAL A 172 20.49 -21.83 -11.36
N GLN A 173 21.19 -21.60 -12.47
CA GLN A 173 20.72 -21.98 -13.81
C GLN A 173 20.49 -23.50 -13.96
N PHE A 174 21.41 -24.33 -13.47
CA PHE A 174 21.26 -25.78 -13.49
C PHE A 174 20.11 -26.24 -12.59
N GLY A 175 20.03 -25.70 -11.37
CA GLY A 175 18.97 -26.01 -10.42
C GLY A 175 17.57 -25.66 -10.95
N VAL A 176 17.39 -24.47 -11.53
CA VAL A 176 16.13 -24.05 -12.15
C VAL A 176 15.78 -24.93 -13.35
N ARG A 177 16.76 -25.33 -14.17
CA ARG A 177 16.52 -26.26 -15.29
C ARG A 177 16.05 -27.63 -14.79
N ALA A 178 16.66 -28.17 -13.74
CA ALA A 178 16.23 -29.41 -13.12
C ALA A 178 14.82 -29.29 -12.54
N ALA A 179 14.50 -28.17 -11.89
CA ALA A 179 13.18 -27.88 -11.35
C ALA A 179 12.10 -27.85 -12.46
N ARG A 180 12.37 -27.16 -13.58
CA ARG A 180 11.49 -27.12 -14.77
C ARG A 180 11.23 -28.48 -15.39
N ARG A 181 12.21 -29.38 -15.35
CA ARG A 181 12.08 -30.78 -15.79
C ARG A 181 11.35 -31.65 -14.76
N LYS A 182 10.88 -31.07 -13.65
CA LYS A 182 10.25 -31.74 -12.51
C LYS A 182 11.16 -32.75 -11.80
N ASN A 183 12.49 -32.59 -11.94
CA ASN A 183 13.46 -33.38 -11.18
C ASN A 183 13.77 -32.67 -9.85
N THR A 184 12.84 -32.75 -8.91
CA THR A 184 12.89 -31.99 -7.64
C THR A 184 14.06 -32.38 -6.75
N ALA A 185 14.46 -33.66 -6.74
CA ALA A 185 15.60 -34.14 -5.96
C ALA A 185 16.93 -33.56 -6.48
N GLU A 186 17.14 -33.57 -7.80
CA GLU A 186 18.32 -32.97 -8.41
C GLU A 186 18.33 -31.45 -8.24
N ALA A 187 17.18 -30.79 -8.47
CA ALA A 187 17.06 -29.35 -8.29
C ALA A 187 17.41 -28.92 -6.86
N ARG A 188 16.88 -29.64 -5.85
CA ARG A 188 17.18 -29.38 -4.45
C ARG A 188 18.67 -29.55 -4.15
N ASP A 189 19.26 -30.67 -4.58
CA ASP A 189 20.67 -30.97 -4.34
C ASP A 189 21.61 -29.93 -4.99
N ILE A 190 21.28 -29.46 -6.20
CA ILE A 190 22.05 -28.41 -6.88
C ILE A 190 21.85 -27.05 -6.18
N LEU A 191 20.61 -26.66 -5.90
CA LEU A 191 20.31 -25.32 -5.38
C LEU A 191 20.83 -25.08 -3.95
N HIS A 192 20.92 -26.12 -3.12
CA HIS A 192 21.56 -26.02 -1.79
C HIS A 192 23.08 -25.80 -1.86
N GLN A 193 23.70 -25.95 -3.04
CA GLN A 193 25.13 -25.72 -3.22
C GLN A 193 25.49 -24.25 -3.42
N THR A 194 24.51 -23.35 -3.59
CA THR A 194 24.74 -21.90 -3.67
C THR A 194 25.32 -21.34 -2.37
N SER A 195 26.07 -20.24 -2.46
CA SER A 195 26.66 -19.55 -1.30
C SER A 195 25.64 -19.09 -0.24
N GLY A 196 24.33 -19.03 -0.55
CA GLY A 196 23.25 -18.65 0.35
C GLY A 196 22.39 -19.80 0.90
N GLY A 197 22.75 -21.07 0.65
CA GLY A 197 21.87 -22.24 0.79
C GLY A 197 21.19 -22.50 2.15
N VAL A 198 21.56 -21.80 3.23
CA VAL A 198 20.92 -21.89 4.55
C VAL A 198 19.64 -21.05 4.61
N ASP A 199 19.64 -19.85 4.03
CA ASP A 199 18.52 -18.89 4.08
C ASP A 199 17.62 -18.96 2.83
N GLY A 200 18.00 -19.79 1.86
CA GLY A 200 17.33 -19.97 0.57
C GLY A 200 18.20 -19.55 -0.61
N VAL A 201 17.67 -19.69 -1.82
CA VAL A 201 18.38 -19.34 -3.06
C VAL A 201 18.13 -17.88 -3.42
N ASP A 202 19.20 -17.12 -3.67
CA ASP A 202 19.13 -15.81 -4.31
C ASP A 202 18.97 -15.97 -5.83
N LEU A 203 17.82 -15.55 -6.36
CA LEU A 203 17.51 -15.58 -7.79
C LEU A 203 17.84 -14.26 -8.51
N ALA A 204 18.21 -13.20 -7.79
CA ALA A 204 18.50 -11.89 -8.39
C ALA A 204 19.61 -11.93 -9.46
N PRO A 205 20.72 -12.69 -9.29
CA PRO A 205 21.73 -12.84 -10.35
C PRO A 205 21.16 -13.46 -11.63
N LEU A 206 20.29 -14.47 -11.50
CA LEU A 206 19.64 -15.11 -12.65
C LEU A 206 18.74 -14.12 -13.38
N PHE A 207 17.89 -13.40 -12.67
CA PHE A 207 16.99 -12.43 -13.30
C PHE A 207 17.73 -11.29 -13.98
N ARG A 208 18.83 -10.78 -13.37
CA ARG A 208 19.70 -9.79 -14.02
C ARG A 208 20.34 -10.33 -15.30
N HIS A 209 20.76 -11.60 -15.30
CA HIS A 209 21.31 -12.24 -16.49
C HIS A 209 20.26 -12.37 -17.60
N LEU A 210 19.07 -12.89 -17.29
CA LEU A 210 17.98 -13.03 -18.25
C LEU A 210 17.56 -11.68 -18.84
N ALA A 211 17.44 -10.66 -17.98
CA ALA A 211 17.11 -9.30 -18.37
C ALA A 211 18.18 -8.67 -19.28
N ALA A 212 19.47 -9.01 -19.11
CA ALA A 212 20.55 -8.54 -19.98
C ALA A 212 20.54 -9.21 -21.37
N THR A 213 19.99 -10.42 -21.46
CA THR A 213 19.90 -11.18 -22.72
C THR A 213 18.61 -10.93 -23.51
N SER A 214 17.60 -10.33 -22.88
CA SER A 214 16.31 -10.03 -23.52
C SER A 214 16.28 -8.60 -24.04
N ALA A 215 15.98 -8.41 -25.32
CA ALA A 215 15.79 -7.09 -25.92
C ALA A 215 14.48 -6.41 -25.46
N ALA A 216 13.46 -7.21 -25.14
CA ALA A 216 12.15 -6.72 -24.69
C ALA A 216 12.12 -6.41 -23.18
N GLY A 217 13.06 -6.98 -22.42
CA GLY A 217 13.04 -6.97 -20.96
C GLY A 217 12.58 -8.31 -20.39
N LEU A 218 12.34 -8.33 -19.09
CA LEU A 218 12.01 -9.53 -18.32
C LEU A 218 10.51 -9.57 -18.04
N ASP A 219 9.84 -10.57 -18.61
CA ASP A 219 8.41 -10.84 -18.39
C ASP A 219 8.17 -11.33 -16.95
N ALA A 220 7.19 -10.72 -16.28
CA ALA A 220 6.76 -11.10 -14.94
C ALA A 220 6.34 -12.59 -14.85
N ALA A 221 5.72 -13.15 -15.90
CA ALA A 221 5.35 -14.56 -15.94
C ALA A 221 6.57 -15.49 -15.89
N VAL A 222 7.68 -15.10 -16.52
CA VAL A 222 8.95 -15.85 -16.48
C VAL A 222 9.55 -15.80 -15.07
N VAL A 223 9.54 -14.62 -14.43
CA VAL A 223 10.03 -14.45 -13.05
C VAL A 223 9.24 -15.33 -12.08
N LEU A 224 7.91 -15.22 -12.12
CA LEU A 224 7.02 -15.96 -11.24
C LEU A 224 7.10 -17.48 -11.49
N GLY A 225 7.16 -17.90 -12.76
CA GLY A 225 7.34 -19.32 -13.11
C GLY A 225 8.62 -19.91 -12.53
N ILE A 226 9.75 -19.19 -12.60
CA ILE A 226 11.03 -19.64 -12.01
C ILE A 226 10.91 -19.75 -10.49
N ILE A 227 10.29 -18.77 -9.82
CA ILE A 227 10.09 -18.81 -8.36
C ILE A 227 9.23 -20.02 -7.99
N ASP A 228 8.14 -20.24 -8.71
CA ASP A 228 7.20 -21.33 -8.44
C ASP A 228 7.86 -22.70 -8.70
N ASP A 229 8.67 -22.84 -9.76
CA ASP A 229 9.45 -24.05 -10.05
C ASP A 229 10.42 -24.39 -8.89
N VAL A 230 11.15 -23.38 -8.39
CA VAL A 230 12.12 -23.55 -7.29
C VAL A 230 11.41 -23.93 -5.98
N ARG A 231 10.29 -23.27 -5.67
CA ARG A 231 9.49 -23.60 -4.49
C ARG A 231 8.86 -24.99 -4.59
N ALA A 232 8.43 -25.40 -5.78
CA ALA A 232 7.91 -26.75 -6.03
C ALA A 232 8.97 -27.84 -5.85
N ALA A 233 10.26 -27.52 -6.04
CA ALA A 233 11.37 -28.40 -5.67
C ALA A 233 11.61 -28.51 -4.14
N GLY A 234 10.87 -27.72 -3.34
CA GLY A 234 11.00 -27.66 -1.89
C GLY A 234 12.24 -26.87 -1.44
N VAL A 235 12.64 -25.88 -2.23
CA VAL A 235 13.75 -24.97 -1.92
C VAL A 235 13.19 -23.58 -1.62
N ASN A 236 13.64 -22.97 -0.53
CA ASN A 236 13.26 -21.61 -0.16
C ASN A 236 13.91 -20.61 -1.13
N VAL A 237 13.17 -19.58 -1.51
CA VAL A 237 13.65 -18.46 -2.34
C VAL A 237 13.85 -17.26 -1.42
N GLN A 238 15.02 -16.62 -1.50
CA GLN A 238 15.28 -15.41 -0.71
C GLN A 238 14.39 -14.25 -1.19
N PRO A 239 14.05 -13.29 -0.31
CA PRO A 239 13.33 -12.10 -0.72
C PRO A 239 14.04 -11.38 -1.87
N LEU A 240 13.29 -11.09 -2.93
CA LEU A 240 13.80 -10.48 -4.15
C LEU A 240 13.71 -8.95 -4.05
N ALA A 241 14.87 -8.30 -4.02
CA ALA A 241 15.01 -6.85 -4.10
C ALA A 241 14.71 -6.35 -5.53
N LEU A 242 13.45 -6.01 -5.80
CA LEU A 242 12.96 -5.61 -7.12
C LEU A 242 13.61 -4.33 -7.67
N GLU A 243 14.10 -3.45 -6.80
CA GLU A 243 14.83 -2.23 -7.17
C GLU A 243 16.07 -2.56 -8.00
N THR A 244 16.70 -3.72 -7.76
CA THR A 244 17.86 -4.19 -8.53
C THR A 244 17.52 -4.68 -9.94
N LEU A 245 16.23 -4.90 -10.21
CA LEU A 245 15.66 -5.30 -11.50
C LEU A 245 14.87 -4.16 -12.17
N SER A 246 14.72 -3.03 -11.48
CA SER A 246 13.95 -1.88 -11.97
C SER A 246 14.48 -1.37 -13.32
N GLY A 247 13.57 -1.02 -14.23
CA GLY A 247 13.91 -0.62 -15.60
C GLY A 247 14.18 -1.76 -16.58
N LYS A 248 14.20 -3.03 -16.12
CA LYS A 248 14.32 -4.20 -17.01
C LYS A 248 13.14 -5.15 -16.96
N VAL A 249 12.14 -4.90 -16.10
CA VAL A 249 10.91 -5.70 -15.99
C VAL A 249 9.79 -4.94 -16.70
N GLU A 250 9.08 -5.60 -17.61
CA GLU A 250 8.00 -4.98 -18.40
C GLU A 250 6.76 -4.67 -17.55
N ASP A 251 6.42 -5.54 -16.60
CA ASP A 251 5.23 -5.40 -15.74
C ASP A 251 5.62 -5.37 -14.25
N PHE A 252 6.22 -4.24 -13.85
CA PHE A 252 6.69 -4.02 -12.48
C PHE A 252 5.56 -4.10 -11.45
N TYR A 253 4.38 -3.52 -11.74
CA TYR A 253 3.27 -3.45 -10.78
C TYR A 253 2.68 -4.83 -10.48
N THR A 254 2.43 -5.64 -11.51
CA THR A 254 1.96 -7.02 -11.31
C THR A 254 2.99 -7.83 -10.52
N LEU A 255 4.28 -7.63 -10.81
CA LEU A 255 5.34 -8.36 -10.12
C LEU A 255 5.41 -8.02 -8.62
N VAL A 256 5.30 -6.75 -8.22
CA VAL A 256 5.27 -6.34 -6.80
C VAL A 256 4.19 -7.11 -6.03
N THR A 257 2.96 -7.11 -6.55
CA THR A 257 1.82 -7.78 -5.88
C THR A 257 1.98 -9.29 -5.82
N ALA A 258 2.51 -9.90 -6.88
CA ALA A 258 2.67 -11.33 -6.98
C ALA A 258 3.82 -11.87 -6.10
N LEU A 259 4.86 -11.08 -5.87
CA LEU A 259 5.95 -11.40 -4.95
C LEU A 259 5.54 -11.22 -3.49
N ASP A 260 4.77 -10.16 -3.19
CA ASP A 260 4.22 -9.92 -1.85
C ASP A 260 3.29 -11.08 -1.43
N ALA A 261 2.36 -11.46 -2.31
CA ALA A 261 1.48 -12.62 -2.09
C ALA A 261 2.24 -13.94 -1.87
N ARG A 262 3.47 -14.04 -2.37
CA ARG A 262 4.36 -15.20 -2.19
C ARG A 262 5.26 -15.10 -0.96
N GLY A 263 5.29 -13.95 -0.27
CA GLY A 263 6.19 -13.68 0.86
C GLY A 263 7.66 -13.58 0.44
N VAL A 264 7.93 -13.25 -0.83
CA VAL A 264 9.28 -13.13 -1.40
C VAL A 264 9.57 -11.74 -1.95
N LEU A 265 8.71 -10.76 -1.66
CA LEU A 265 9.03 -9.36 -1.91
C LEU A 265 10.09 -8.93 -0.89
N GLY A 266 11.27 -8.57 -1.38
CA GLY A 266 12.37 -8.05 -0.57
C GLY A 266 12.77 -6.65 -1.01
N GLY A 267 13.80 -6.13 -0.36
CA GLY A 267 14.40 -4.85 -0.70
C GLY A 267 13.79 -3.66 0.04
N ASP A 268 14.29 -2.49 -0.33
CA ASP A 268 13.85 -1.22 0.24
C ASP A 268 12.54 -0.75 -0.40
N THR A 269 11.46 -0.76 0.38
CA THR A 269 10.15 -0.28 -0.07
C THR A 269 10.18 1.18 -0.54
N ALA A 270 11.09 2.03 0.00
CA ALA A 270 11.24 3.40 -0.46
C ALA A 270 11.75 3.48 -1.90
N SER A 271 12.75 2.66 -2.24
CA SER A 271 13.26 2.52 -3.61
C SER A 271 12.17 1.99 -4.57
N LEU A 272 11.34 1.04 -4.13
CA LEU A 272 10.22 0.55 -4.94
C LEU A 272 9.14 1.60 -5.15
N ARG A 273 8.82 2.39 -4.12
CA ARG A 273 7.92 3.53 -4.24
C ARG A 273 8.47 4.53 -5.25
N ASP A 274 9.75 4.86 -5.21
CA ASP A 274 10.35 5.81 -6.15
C ASP A 274 10.23 5.32 -7.61
N VAL A 275 10.54 4.04 -7.88
CA VAL A 275 10.38 3.44 -9.21
C VAL A 275 8.92 3.45 -9.66
N MET A 276 7.99 3.09 -8.77
CA MET A 276 6.55 3.12 -9.05
C MET A 276 6.10 4.55 -9.41
N LEU A 277 6.53 5.52 -8.60
CA LEU A 277 6.18 6.92 -8.76
C LEU A 277 6.75 7.53 -10.03
N HIS A 278 7.88 7.04 -10.55
CA HIS A 278 8.45 7.47 -11.84
C HIS A 278 7.85 6.74 -13.06
N SER A 279 7.23 5.58 -12.85
CA SER A 279 6.61 4.75 -13.90
C SER A 279 5.14 5.09 -14.15
N TRP A 280 4.66 6.21 -13.62
CA TRP A 280 3.29 6.73 -13.77
C TRP A 280 2.91 7.06 -15.23
N CYS A 281 3.90 7.28 -16.12
CA CYS A 281 3.65 7.55 -17.53
C CYS A 281 2.83 6.44 -18.21
N PHE A 282 2.97 5.20 -17.74
CA PHE A 282 2.22 4.08 -18.30
C PHE A 282 0.73 4.16 -17.99
N ALA A 283 0.28 4.73 -16.87
CA ALA A 283 -1.16 4.84 -16.54
C ALA A 283 -1.95 5.88 -17.37
N GLN A 284 -1.30 6.52 -18.34
CA GLN A 284 -1.88 7.51 -19.24
C GLN A 284 -2.69 6.82 -20.35
N THR A 285 -3.89 7.33 -20.63
CA THR A 285 -4.67 6.95 -21.82
C THR A 285 -4.00 7.41 -23.11
N GLN A 286 -3.14 8.42 -23.03
CA GLN A 286 -2.39 8.96 -24.15
C GLN A 286 -0.92 9.18 -23.73
N LEU A 287 0.00 8.41 -24.31
CA LEU A 287 1.44 8.55 -24.09
C LEU A 287 1.99 9.63 -25.00
N THR A 288 2.46 10.73 -24.43
CA THR A 288 3.17 11.77 -25.17
C THR A 288 4.68 11.66 -24.97
N GLN A 289 5.42 11.47 -26.07
CA GLN A 289 6.88 11.41 -26.09
C GLN A 289 7.41 12.37 -27.16
N GLY A 290 7.81 13.58 -26.74
CA GLY A 290 8.17 14.66 -27.66
C GLY A 290 6.94 15.12 -28.45
N ASP A 291 7.07 15.16 -29.78
CA ASP A 291 5.97 15.54 -30.69
C ASP A 291 5.03 14.37 -31.03
N PHE A 292 5.33 13.17 -30.53
CA PHE A 292 4.52 11.97 -30.79
C PHE A 292 3.53 11.73 -29.66
N SER A 293 2.30 11.42 -30.04
CA SER A 293 1.23 11.05 -29.13
C SER A 293 0.66 9.69 -29.55
N ILE A 294 0.70 8.73 -28.63
CA ILE A 294 0.20 7.37 -28.84
C ILE A 294 -0.99 7.18 -27.91
N GLU A 295 -2.19 7.04 -28.47
CA GLU A 295 -3.36 6.62 -27.69
C GLU A 295 -3.21 5.16 -27.30
N GLN A 296 -3.28 4.89 -26.00
CA GLN A 296 -3.40 3.54 -25.50
C GLN A 296 -4.86 3.09 -25.64
N SER A 297 -5.06 1.78 -25.90
CA SER A 297 -6.40 1.21 -25.79
C SER A 297 -6.95 1.40 -24.37
N PRO A 298 -8.24 1.73 -24.18
CA PRO A 298 -8.85 1.88 -22.85
C PRO A 298 -8.59 0.69 -21.92
N ASP A 299 -8.62 -0.53 -22.47
CA ASP A 299 -8.38 -1.78 -21.72
C ASP A 299 -6.93 -1.92 -21.23
N ALA A 300 -5.95 -1.37 -21.96
CA ALA A 300 -4.55 -1.38 -21.54
C ALA A 300 -4.33 -0.40 -20.38
N ALA A 301 -4.81 0.83 -20.53
CA ALA A 301 -4.72 1.85 -19.48
C ALA A 301 -5.44 1.41 -18.21
N GLN A 302 -6.64 0.82 -18.32
CA GLN A 302 -7.38 0.30 -17.16
C GLN A 302 -6.64 -0.85 -16.47
N ARG A 303 -6.03 -1.78 -17.21
CA ARG A 303 -5.21 -2.85 -16.62
C ARG A 303 -4.01 -2.30 -15.85
N GLN A 304 -3.31 -1.32 -16.41
CA GLN A 304 -2.15 -0.70 -15.75
C GLN A 304 -2.56 0.09 -14.51
N ARG A 305 -3.69 0.82 -14.56
CA ARG A 305 -4.30 1.49 -13.39
C ARG A 305 -4.66 0.51 -12.29
N ALA A 306 -5.27 -0.62 -12.64
CA ALA A 306 -5.60 -1.67 -11.68
C ALA A 306 -4.34 -2.30 -11.06
N ALA A 307 -3.30 -2.55 -11.87
CA ALA A 307 -2.02 -3.07 -11.40
C ALA A 307 -1.31 -2.07 -10.47
N PHE A 308 -1.29 -0.78 -10.83
CA PHE A 308 -0.79 0.29 -9.98
C PHE A 308 -1.52 0.33 -8.63
N ALA A 309 -2.86 0.30 -8.64
CA ALA A 309 -3.64 0.32 -7.42
C ALA A 309 -3.39 -0.90 -6.53
N ALA A 310 -3.17 -2.07 -7.12
CA ALA A 310 -2.80 -3.26 -6.37
C ALA A 310 -1.39 -3.14 -5.77
N ALA A 311 -0.41 -2.63 -6.54
CA ALA A 311 0.96 -2.42 -6.05
C ALA A 311 1.01 -1.34 -4.95
N ALA A 312 0.28 -0.24 -5.10
CA ALA A 312 0.21 0.84 -4.12
C ALA A 312 -0.34 0.37 -2.78
N LYS A 313 -1.30 -0.58 -2.75
CA LYS A 313 -1.78 -1.18 -1.50
C LYS A 313 -0.69 -1.95 -0.74
N VAL A 314 0.28 -2.50 -1.46
CA VAL A 314 1.42 -3.23 -0.87
C VAL A 314 2.47 -2.27 -0.35
N ILE A 315 2.89 -1.28 -1.15
CA ILE A 315 4.10 -0.47 -0.85
C ILE A 315 3.82 0.96 -0.36
N CYS A 316 2.57 1.43 -0.43
CA CYS A 316 2.12 2.78 -0.04
C CYS A 316 0.96 2.75 0.97
N GLY A 317 0.89 1.72 1.82
CA GLY A 317 -0.09 1.64 2.90
C GLY A 317 0.08 2.73 3.98
N LYS A 318 -0.89 2.84 4.88
CA LYS A 318 -0.89 3.82 5.99
C LYS A 318 0.35 3.73 6.89
N ASP A 319 0.90 2.53 7.06
CA ASP A 319 2.07 2.27 7.90
C ASP A 319 3.39 2.36 7.11
N SER A 320 3.36 2.90 5.89
CA SER A 320 4.58 3.10 5.10
C SER A 320 5.50 4.11 5.79
N ASP A 321 6.76 3.74 5.95
CA ASP A 321 7.81 4.64 6.45
C ASP A 321 8.23 5.62 5.35
N VAL A 322 7.38 6.62 5.09
CA VAL A 322 7.63 7.67 4.10
C VAL A 322 8.55 8.71 4.72
N THR A 323 9.71 8.92 4.13
CA THR A 323 10.67 9.93 4.58
C THR A 323 10.27 11.35 4.13
N PRO A 324 10.70 12.42 4.83
CA PRO A 324 10.47 13.80 4.39
C PRO A 324 10.99 14.09 2.98
N ASP A 325 12.10 13.45 2.57
CA ASP A 325 12.66 13.60 1.24
C ASP A 325 11.82 12.90 0.17
N GLU A 326 11.25 11.73 0.47
CA GLU A 326 10.26 11.08 -0.41
C GLU A 326 9.02 11.94 -0.61
N ALA A 327 8.45 12.47 0.48
CA ALA A 327 7.27 13.33 0.40
C ALA A 327 7.52 14.59 -0.46
N ARG A 328 8.72 15.19 -0.35
CA ARG A 328 9.15 16.31 -1.20
C ARG A 328 9.30 15.89 -2.66
N ARG A 329 10.02 14.80 -2.94
CA ARG A 329 10.20 14.28 -4.31
C ARG A 329 8.86 13.98 -4.97
N TYR A 330 7.93 13.36 -4.24
CA TYR A 330 6.56 13.13 -4.71
C TYR A 330 5.87 14.46 -5.05
N THR A 331 5.89 15.42 -4.13
CA THR A 331 5.23 16.72 -4.31
C THR A 331 5.79 17.48 -5.52
N ASP A 332 7.11 17.46 -5.70
CA ASP A 332 7.79 18.05 -6.84
C ASP A 332 7.45 17.35 -8.15
N LEU A 333 7.33 16.01 -8.14
CA LEU A 333 6.90 15.24 -9.29
C LEU A 333 5.45 15.56 -9.65
N HIS A 334 4.53 15.47 -8.69
CA HIS A 334 3.11 15.82 -8.86
C HIS A 334 2.95 17.21 -9.46
N THR A 335 3.59 18.22 -8.86
CA THR A 335 3.46 19.63 -9.30
C THR A 335 3.97 19.84 -10.73
N ARG A 336 5.00 19.10 -11.14
CA ARG A 336 5.53 19.15 -12.51
C ARG A 336 4.64 18.42 -13.52
N GLN A 337 3.98 17.33 -13.11
CA GLN A 337 3.25 16.44 -14.02
C GLN A 337 1.75 16.73 -14.11
N ALA A 338 1.12 17.24 -13.06
CA ALA A 338 -0.31 17.53 -13.04
C ALA A 338 -0.77 18.44 -14.21
N PRO A 339 -0.04 19.50 -14.61
CA PRO A 339 -0.44 20.32 -15.76
C PRO A 339 -0.35 19.61 -17.11
N ARG A 340 0.50 18.58 -17.21
CA ARG A 340 0.77 17.85 -18.47
C ARG A 340 -0.08 16.59 -18.60
N HIS A 341 -0.42 15.97 -17.48
CA HIS A 341 -1.03 14.64 -17.43
C HIS A 341 -2.09 14.53 -16.33
N GLY A 342 -3.01 15.49 -16.30
CA GLY A 342 -3.99 15.63 -15.22
C GLY A 342 -4.83 14.38 -14.94
N ASP A 343 -5.23 13.61 -15.96
CA ASP A 343 -6.03 12.38 -15.80
C ASP A 343 -5.23 11.25 -15.09
N ALA A 344 -3.98 11.02 -15.48
CA ALA A 344 -3.14 10.00 -14.85
C ALA A 344 -2.77 10.37 -13.41
N VAL A 345 -2.44 11.66 -13.18
CA VAL A 345 -2.15 12.17 -11.83
C VAL A 345 -3.40 12.06 -10.95
N ALA A 346 -4.58 12.39 -11.47
CA ALA A 346 -5.82 12.28 -10.71
C ALA A 346 -6.07 10.85 -10.23
N HIS A 347 -5.94 9.87 -11.12
CA HIS A 347 -6.12 8.46 -10.77
C HIS A 347 -5.09 7.98 -9.73
N MET A 348 -3.83 8.39 -9.88
CA MET A 348 -2.75 8.05 -8.95
C MET A 348 -3.02 8.61 -7.56
N ASP A 349 -3.33 9.91 -7.45
CA ASP A 349 -3.61 10.56 -6.19
C ASP A 349 -4.85 9.97 -5.51
N GLU A 350 -5.92 9.70 -6.25
CA GLU A 350 -7.11 9.04 -5.74
C GLU A 350 -6.78 7.66 -5.16
N THR A 351 -5.92 6.91 -5.84
CA THR A 351 -5.45 5.61 -5.39
C THR A 351 -4.61 5.72 -4.12
N LEU A 352 -3.64 6.63 -4.08
CA LEU A 352 -2.76 6.84 -2.93
C LEU A 352 -3.50 7.42 -1.71
N LEU A 353 -4.54 8.22 -1.93
CA LEU A 353 -5.46 8.64 -0.87
C LEU A 353 -6.18 7.44 -0.24
N GLN A 354 -6.61 6.48 -1.06
CA GLN A 354 -7.27 5.26 -0.57
C GLN A 354 -6.34 4.33 0.22
N THR A 355 -5.04 4.32 -0.08
CA THR A 355 -4.06 3.52 0.68
C THR A 355 -3.64 4.16 1.99
N GLY A 356 -3.94 5.45 2.19
CA GLY A 356 -3.52 6.22 3.35
C GLY A 356 -2.10 6.79 3.24
N PHE A 357 -1.48 6.75 2.06
CA PHE A 357 -0.11 7.20 1.81
C PHE A 357 0.14 8.64 2.28
N PHE A 358 -0.79 9.55 1.98
CA PHE A 358 -0.71 10.96 2.38
C PHE A 358 -0.98 11.22 3.87
N GLY A 359 -1.37 10.18 4.63
CA GLY A 359 -1.49 10.26 6.08
C GLY A 359 -0.15 10.13 6.81
N ALA A 360 0.94 9.81 6.10
CA ALA A 360 2.26 9.71 6.69
C ALA A 360 2.75 11.07 7.22
N ALA A 361 3.44 11.06 8.37
CA ALA A 361 3.89 12.27 9.05
C ALA A 361 4.83 13.16 8.22
N ALA A 362 5.49 12.58 7.21
CA ALA A 362 6.36 13.30 6.28
C ALA A 362 5.61 14.29 5.37
N PHE A 363 4.31 14.08 5.12
CA PHE A 363 3.48 15.02 4.37
C PHE A 363 3.05 16.18 5.28
N THR A 364 3.91 17.19 5.38
CA THR A 364 3.64 18.39 6.16
C THR A 364 2.45 19.18 5.57
N PRO A 365 1.80 20.05 6.36
CA PRO A 365 0.73 20.91 5.85
C PRO A 365 1.11 21.69 4.59
N THR A 366 2.34 22.21 4.52
CA THR A 366 2.82 22.98 3.37
C THR A 366 2.94 22.11 2.11
N LEU A 367 3.36 20.85 2.24
CA LEU A 367 3.41 19.93 1.10
C LEU A 367 2.00 19.57 0.62
N LEU A 368 1.08 19.28 1.54
CA LEU A 368 -0.32 18.98 1.22
C LEU A 368 -1.05 20.18 0.58
N GLU A 369 -0.79 21.40 1.04
CA GLU A 369 -1.28 22.63 0.40
C GLU A 369 -0.70 22.81 -1.02
N SER A 370 0.57 22.45 -1.23
CA SER A 370 1.19 22.49 -2.56
C SER A 370 0.55 21.46 -3.51
N LEU A 371 0.28 20.25 -3.02
CA LEU A 371 -0.46 19.23 -3.76
C LEU A 371 -1.88 19.73 -4.11
N ALA A 372 -2.58 20.34 -3.15
CA ALA A 372 -3.91 20.90 -3.37
C ALA A 372 -3.92 22.00 -4.44
N ALA A 373 -2.91 22.87 -4.45
CA ALA A 373 -2.76 23.94 -5.44
C ALA A 373 -2.55 23.40 -6.86
N ALA A 374 -1.79 22.31 -7.00
CA ALA A 374 -1.51 21.66 -8.28
C ALA A 374 -2.55 20.57 -8.65
N ALA A 375 -3.54 20.29 -7.80
CA ALA A 375 -4.46 19.17 -7.98
C ALA A 375 -5.31 19.33 -9.27
N PRO A 376 -5.41 18.27 -10.08
CA PRO A 376 -6.12 18.33 -11.37
C PRO A 376 -7.64 18.39 -11.23
N THR A 377 -8.20 18.00 -10.07
CA THR A 377 -9.65 17.99 -9.82
C THR A 377 -9.99 18.70 -8.51
N ASP A 378 -11.21 19.25 -8.42
CA ASP A 378 -11.70 19.92 -7.20
C ASP A 378 -11.87 18.93 -6.03
N ALA A 379 -12.18 17.66 -6.33
CA ALA A 379 -12.28 16.60 -5.33
C ALA A 379 -10.92 16.33 -4.65
N LEU A 380 -9.86 16.20 -5.44
CA LEU A 380 -8.49 16.02 -4.94
C LEU A 380 -8.00 17.26 -4.19
N ARG A 381 -8.25 18.45 -4.73
CA ARG A 381 -7.96 19.71 -4.04
C ARG A 381 -8.63 19.76 -2.67
N GLY A 382 -9.89 19.35 -2.58
CA GLY A 382 -10.64 19.25 -1.33
C GLY A 382 -10.03 18.24 -0.36
N ALA A 383 -9.66 17.06 -0.84
CA ALA A 383 -9.04 16.00 -0.02
C ALA A 383 -7.68 16.42 0.56
N PHE A 384 -6.79 17.00 -0.26
CA PHE A 384 -5.49 17.47 0.19
C PHE A 384 -5.61 18.65 1.17
N ASN A 385 -6.47 19.64 0.89
CA ASN A 385 -6.74 20.73 1.83
C ASN A 385 -7.31 20.23 3.16
N LYS A 386 -8.19 19.21 3.11
CA LYS A 386 -8.74 18.58 4.32
C LYS A 386 -7.63 17.94 5.15
N GLN A 387 -6.74 17.17 4.53
CA GLN A 387 -5.60 16.56 5.24
C GLN A 387 -4.62 17.60 5.78
N ALA A 388 -4.31 18.64 5.00
CA ALA A 388 -3.46 19.75 5.43
C ALA A 388 -4.02 20.42 6.68
N GLN A 389 -5.32 20.72 6.68
CA GLN A 389 -6.02 21.32 7.81
C GLN A 389 -5.99 20.41 9.03
N ALA A 390 -6.33 19.12 8.87
CA ALA A 390 -6.30 18.16 9.97
C ALA A 390 -4.92 18.14 10.63
N ARG A 391 -3.85 18.13 9.82
CA ARG A 391 -2.47 18.12 10.33
C ARG A 391 -2.07 19.42 11.02
N GLN A 392 -2.54 20.57 10.54
CA GLN A 392 -2.32 21.85 11.24
C GLN A 392 -2.95 21.87 12.64
N PHE A 393 -4.11 21.21 12.80
CA PHE A 393 -4.77 21.07 14.10
C PHE A 393 -4.03 20.11 15.02
N GLU A 394 -3.57 18.97 14.50
CA GLU A 394 -2.70 18.04 15.25
C GLU A 394 -1.41 18.72 15.73
N ASP A 395 -0.74 19.49 14.87
CA ASP A 395 0.56 20.08 15.17
C ASP A 395 0.48 21.30 16.12
N LYS A 396 -0.55 22.13 15.98
CA LYS A 396 -0.65 23.43 16.68
C LYS A 396 -1.66 23.45 17.82
N GLY A 397 -2.59 22.49 17.85
CA GLY A 397 -3.70 22.42 18.80
C GLY A 397 -4.79 23.49 18.58
N LEU A 398 -5.96 23.26 19.17
CA LEU A 398 -7.15 24.12 19.03
C LEU A 398 -6.89 25.58 19.44
N TYR A 399 -6.23 25.82 20.58
CA TYR A 399 -6.04 27.17 21.12
C TYR A 399 -5.30 28.12 20.17
N HIS A 400 -4.46 27.59 19.27
CA HIS A 400 -3.79 28.38 18.25
C HIS A 400 -4.78 29.08 17.29
N PHE A 401 -5.94 28.47 17.07
CA PHE A 401 -6.98 28.91 16.15
C PHE A 401 -8.13 29.67 16.82
N LEU A 402 -8.21 29.65 18.16
CA LEU A 402 -9.16 30.45 18.95
C LEU A 402 -8.72 31.92 19.06
N SER A 403 -8.49 32.57 17.92
CA SER A 403 -8.16 33.99 17.83
C SER A 403 -8.89 34.65 16.66
N PRO A 404 -9.22 35.96 16.74
CA PRO A 404 -9.97 36.63 15.68
C PRO A 404 -9.32 36.51 14.29
N LYS A 405 -7.98 36.46 14.22
CA LYS A 405 -7.23 36.36 12.96
C LYS A 405 -7.23 34.96 12.33
N ARG A 406 -7.48 33.91 13.10
CA ARG A 406 -7.34 32.49 12.68
C ARG A 406 -8.62 31.70 12.80
N PHE A 407 -9.68 32.31 13.35
CA PHE A 407 -10.94 31.64 13.57
C PHE A 407 -11.60 31.16 12.27
N ASP A 408 -11.41 31.91 11.17
CA ASP A 408 -11.90 31.49 9.86
C ASP A 408 -11.25 30.19 9.37
N THR A 409 -10.00 29.92 9.76
CA THR A 409 -9.32 28.64 9.50
C THR A 409 -9.99 27.49 10.27
N LEU A 410 -10.36 27.70 11.53
CA LEU A 410 -11.15 26.72 12.30
C LEU A 410 -12.51 26.46 11.64
N ARG A 411 -13.22 27.52 11.23
CA ARG A 411 -14.50 27.38 10.53
C ARG A 411 -14.37 26.64 9.20
N ALA A 412 -13.29 26.86 8.46
CA ALA A 412 -13.00 26.11 7.25
C ALA A 412 -12.77 24.62 7.55
N ALA A 413 -12.02 24.31 8.62
CA ALA A 413 -11.74 22.93 9.06
C ALA A 413 -13.01 22.19 9.55
N LEU A 414 -13.93 22.90 10.23
CA LEU A 414 -15.22 22.35 10.62
C LEU A 414 -16.08 22.03 9.39
N ARG A 415 -16.13 22.94 8.41
CA ARG A 415 -16.92 22.75 7.17
C ARG A 415 -16.39 21.60 6.30
N SER A 416 -15.07 21.42 6.24
CA SER A 416 -14.45 20.31 5.50
C SER A 416 -14.49 18.98 6.27
N GLY A 417 -14.84 19.02 7.57
CA GLY A 417 -14.73 17.90 8.48
C GLY A 417 -13.28 17.45 8.69
N ALA A 418 -12.31 18.36 8.50
CA ALA A 418 -10.90 18.14 8.82
C ALA A 418 -10.66 18.14 10.33
N PHE A 419 -11.51 18.85 11.07
CA PHE A 419 -11.48 18.91 12.53
C PHE A 419 -12.88 18.62 13.05
N VAL A 420 -12.98 17.61 13.92
CA VAL A 420 -14.22 17.26 14.62
C VAL A 420 -13.95 17.49 16.11
N PRO A 421 -14.52 18.56 16.70
CA PRO A 421 -14.30 18.89 18.10
C PRO A 421 -14.81 17.76 19.01
N ASP A 422 -13.99 17.33 19.96
CA ASP A 422 -14.45 16.52 21.08
C ASP A 422 -15.23 17.38 22.12
N ALA A 423 -15.54 16.79 23.27
CA ALA A 423 -16.31 17.48 24.30
C ALA A 423 -15.58 18.69 24.89
N ASP A 424 -14.27 18.58 25.12
CA ASP A 424 -13.45 19.62 25.73
C ASP A 424 -13.20 20.74 24.70
N ASP A 425 -12.86 20.36 23.46
CA ASP A 425 -12.70 21.26 22.33
C ASP A 425 -13.99 22.07 22.07
N SER A 426 -15.15 21.40 22.11
CA SER A 426 -16.45 22.05 21.95
C SER A 426 -16.72 23.08 23.03
N GLU A 427 -16.38 22.78 24.29
CA GLU A 427 -16.53 23.71 25.40
C GLU A 427 -15.64 24.95 25.21
N ASP A 428 -14.38 24.76 24.80
CA ASP A 428 -13.44 25.85 24.59
C ASP A 428 -13.81 26.74 23.39
N ILE A 429 -14.30 26.15 22.29
CA ILE A 429 -14.84 26.92 21.17
C ILE A 429 -16.05 27.73 21.65
N LEU A 430 -16.96 27.14 22.42
CA LEU A 430 -18.11 27.87 22.96
C LEU A 430 -17.70 28.99 23.92
N ARG A 431 -16.68 28.75 24.75
CA ARG A 431 -16.13 29.77 25.65
C ARG A 431 -15.58 30.95 24.86
N TYR A 432 -14.87 30.67 23.76
CA TYR A 432 -14.42 31.70 22.83
C TYR A 432 -15.61 32.43 22.17
N LEU A 433 -16.60 31.71 21.62
CA LEU A 433 -17.79 32.30 20.99
C LEU A 433 -18.59 33.18 21.97
N LYS A 434 -18.66 32.80 23.24
CA LYS A 434 -19.30 33.60 24.30
C LYS A 434 -18.64 34.98 24.43
N THR A 435 -17.31 35.09 24.33
CA THR A 435 -16.61 36.39 24.38
C THR A 435 -16.97 37.31 23.22
N ARG A 436 -17.46 36.76 22.10
CA ARG A 436 -17.88 37.51 20.91
C ARG A 436 -19.36 37.90 20.93
N CYS A 437 -20.15 37.36 21.85
CA CYS A 437 -21.55 37.71 21.99
C CYS A 437 -21.69 39.07 22.70
N ALA A 438 -22.35 40.03 22.06
CA ALA A 438 -22.70 41.29 22.70
C ALA A 438 -23.77 41.05 23.80
N LEU A 439 -23.90 41.99 24.73
CA LEU A 439 -24.84 41.88 25.87
C LEU A 439 -26.31 41.61 25.48
N ARG A 440 -26.71 41.85 24.22
CA ARG A 440 -28.11 41.77 23.77
C ARG A 440 -28.39 40.86 22.59
N GLU A 441 -27.39 40.50 21.78
CA GLU A 441 -27.61 39.75 20.54
C GLU A 441 -26.46 38.80 20.26
N VAL A 442 -26.79 37.64 19.68
CA VAL A 442 -25.81 36.65 19.20
C VAL A 442 -25.54 36.97 17.74
N PRO A 443 -24.29 37.32 17.37
CA PRO A 443 -23.92 37.59 15.98
C PRO A 443 -24.20 36.40 15.05
N GLU A 444 -24.58 36.67 13.78
CA GLU A 444 -24.89 35.60 12.82
C GLU A 444 -23.68 34.70 12.53
N ASP A 445 -22.44 35.22 12.60
CA ASP A 445 -21.23 34.42 12.47
C ASP A 445 -21.11 33.37 13.58
N VAL A 446 -21.52 33.70 14.81
CA VAL A 446 -21.56 32.76 15.94
C VAL A 446 -22.60 31.67 15.69
N VAL A 447 -23.82 32.06 15.26
CA VAL A 447 -24.89 31.09 14.92
C VAL A 447 -24.41 30.15 13.82
N GLN A 448 -23.74 30.68 12.80
CA GLN A 448 -23.23 29.90 11.69
C GLN A 448 -22.10 28.95 12.13
N THR A 449 -21.18 29.38 13.00
CA THR A 449 -20.17 28.48 13.57
C THR A 449 -20.79 27.34 14.37
N LEU A 450 -21.83 27.59 15.15
CA LEU A 450 -22.54 26.54 15.88
C LEU A 450 -23.18 25.50 14.95
N ARG A 451 -23.75 25.95 13.82
CA ARG A 451 -24.25 25.04 12.77
C ARG A 451 -23.12 24.23 12.14
N GLU A 452 -21.98 24.85 11.87
CA GLU A 452 -20.79 24.19 11.33
C GLU A 452 -20.25 23.12 12.30
N MET A 453 -20.15 23.43 13.60
CA MET A 453 -19.78 22.46 14.64
C MET A 453 -20.77 21.29 14.70
N LYS A 454 -22.08 21.58 14.71
CA LYS A 454 -23.12 20.53 14.71
C LYS A 454 -23.00 19.62 13.48
N THR A 455 -22.81 20.21 12.31
CA THR A 455 -22.69 19.47 11.04
C THR A 455 -21.41 18.64 10.97
N ALA A 456 -20.31 19.15 11.56
CA ALA A 456 -19.06 18.42 11.69
C ALA A 456 -19.15 17.22 12.65
N GLY A 457 -20.21 17.13 13.47
CA GLY A 457 -20.38 16.07 14.46
C GLY A 457 -19.70 16.35 15.79
N ALA A 458 -19.52 17.63 16.16
CA ALA A 458 -18.95 18.02 17.43
C ALA A 458 -19.70 17.40 18.63
N ASP A 459 -18.97 17.01 19.66
CA ASP A 459 -19.56 16.43 20.89
C ASP A 459 -19.91 17.52 21.90
N PHE A 460 -21.21 17.67 22.19
CA PHE A 460 -21.70 18.69 23.12
C PHE A 460 -22.06 18.15 24.52
N ARG A 461 -21.74 16.89 24.85
CA ARG A 461 -22.19 16.22 26.10
C ARG A 461 -21.64 16.83 27.40
N GLY A 462 -20.55 17.59 27.34
CA GLY A 462 -19.92 18.26 28.50
C GLY A 462 -20.48 19.64 28.83
N ILE A 463 -21.35 20.21 27.99
CA ILE A 463 -21.67 21.65 28.07
C ILE A 463 -22.71 21.95 29.14
N GLU A 464 -22.31 22.72 30.14
CA GLU A 464 -23.22 23.33 31.10
C GLU A 464 -23.87 24.59 30.49
N VAL A 465 -25.05 24.41 29.88
CA VAL A 465 -25.76 25.48 29.15
C VAL A 465 -25.98 26.76 29.98
N THR A 466 -26.06 26.65 31.31
CA THR A 466 -26.21 27.82 32.19
C THR A 466 -25.03 28.76 32.17
N ASP A 467 -23.84 28.27 31.85
CA ASP A 467 -22.63 29.10 31.80
C ASP A 467 -22.63 30.02 30.59
N TYR A 468 -23.52 29.78 29.63
CA TYR A 468 -23.65 30.54 28.39
C TYR A 468 -24.86 31.49 28.39
N LEU A 469 -25.51 31.66 29.54
CA LEU A 469 -26.53 32.68 29.77
C LEU A 469 -25.89 34.07 29.89
N GLY A 470 -26.51 35.08 29.27
CA GLY A 470 -26.16 36.48 29.48
C GLY A 470 -26.81 37.06 30.74
N ALA A 471 -26.33 38.23 31.18
CA ALA A 471 -26.86 38.89 32.37
C ALA A 471 -28.32 39.38 32.22
N LYS A 472 -28.74 39.72 30.99
CA LYS A 472 -30.09 40.26 30.70
C LYS A 472 -30.82 39.52 29.58
N HIS A 473 -30.12 38.68 28.81
CA HIS A 473 -30.69 37.89 27.73
C HIS A 473 -30.11 36.47 27.77
N PRO A 474 -30.88 35.44 27.38
CA PRO A 474 -30.39 34.07 27.39
C PRO A 474 -29.30 33.79 26.34
N LEU A 475 -29.06 34.71 25.38
CA LEU A 475 -27.94 34.72 24.41
C LEU A 475 -27.62 33.33 23.84
N LEU A 476 -26.39 32.85 24.02
CA LEU A 476 -25.85 31.63 23.42
C LEU A 476 -26.56 30.38 23.95
N ALA A 477 -26.97 30.34 25.22
CA ALA A 477 -27.75 29.24 25.78
C ALA A 477 -29.06 29.00 25.02
N LYS A 478 -29.78 30.08 24.68
CA LYS A 478 -30.97 29.99 23.83
C LYS A 478 -30.63 29.51 22.43
N THR A 479 -29.56 30.02 21.82
CA THR A 479 -29.12 29.58 20.48
C THR A 479 -28.79 28.09 20.44
N LEU A 480 -28.16 27.54 21.48
CA LEU A 480 -27.85 26.11 21.59
C LEU A 480 -29.12 25.24 21.62
N LEU A 481 -30.17 25.70 22.33
CA LEU A 481 -31.49 25.05 22.28
C LEU A 481 -32.13 25.20 20.90
N ASP A 482 -32.17 26.42 20.36
CA ASP A 482 -32.85 26.73 19.10
C ASP A 482 -32.30 25.91 17.93
N LEU A 483 -30.97 25.77 17.86
CA LEU A 483 -30.25 24.96 16.88
C LEU A 483 -30.30 23.45 17.16
N ASP A 484 -30.97 23.03 18.24
CA ASP A 484 -31.07 21.64 18.67
C ASP A 484 -29.69 20.99 18.83
N ILE A 485 -28.75 21.77 19.39
CA ILE A 485 -27.41 21.31 19.78
C ILE A 485 -27.49 20.66 21.16
N VAL A 486 -28.28 21.25 22.06
CA VAL A 486 -28.64 20.65 23.35
C VAL A 486 -30.14 20.43 23.38
N SER A 487 -30.59 19.26 23.86
CA SER A 487 -32.01 18.99 24.02
C SER A 487 -32.55 19.60 25.32
N ALA A 488 -33.75 20.19 25.26
CA ALA A 488 -34.46 20.61 26.46
C ALA A 488 -34.72 19.46 27.46
N ARG A 489 -34.71 18.20 26.99
CA ARG A 489 -34.87 17.01 27.84
C ARG A 489 -33.67 16.78 28.76
N ASP A 490 -32.47 17.12 28.28
CA ASP A 490 -31.20 16.91 28.98
C ASP A 490 -30.97 17.96 30.07
N ILE A 491 -31.66 19.10 29.96
CA ILE A 491 -31.61 20.19 30.93
C ILE A 491 -32.60 19.92 32.07
N ARG A 492 -32.11 19.90 33.32
CA ARG A 492 -32.94 19.69 34.53
C ARG A 492 -33.59 21.00 34.99
N PRO A 493 -34.91 21.20 34.81
CA PRO A 493 -35.57 22.47 35.15
C PRO A 493 -35.48 22.80 36.63
N GLN A 494 -35.44 21.78 37.50
CA GLN A 494 -35.33 21.96 38.96
C GLN A 494 -33.98 22.55 39.37
N ARG A 495 -32.91 22.32 38.59
CA ARG A 495 -31.60 22.95 38.86
C ARG A 495 -31.62 24.42 38.45
N LEU A 496 -32.24 24.73 37.31
CA LEU A 496 -32.43 26.10 36.85
C LEU A 496 -33.30 26.92 37.82
N SER A 497 -34.43 26.38 38.25
CA SER A 497 -35.37 27.07 39.14
C SER A 497 -34.77 27.40 40.51
N LYS A 498 -33.87 26.55 41.04
CA LYS A 498 -33.16 26.80 42.30
C LYS A 498 -32.18 27.98 42.24
N ARG A 499 -31.74 28.37 41.04
CA ARG A 499 -30.83 29.51 40.83
C ARG A 499 -31.57 30.84 40.68
N ILE A 500 -32.90 30.82 40.52
CA ILE A 500 -33.74 32.02 40.42
C ILE A 500 -34.17 32.44 41.82
N ALA A 501 -33.91 33.69 42.20
CA ALA A 501 -34.35 34.20 43.50
C ALA A 501 -35.89 34.26 43.54
N PRO A 502 -36.54 33.97 44.70
CA PRO A 502 -37.97 34.16 44.83
C PRO A 502 -38.32 35.62 44.56
N HIS A 503 -39.13 35.87 43.52
CA HIS A 503 -39.51 37.23 43.12
C HIS A 503 -40.27 37.94 44.26
N LYS A 504 -39.81 39.14 44.64
CA LYS A 504 -40.38 39.97 45.71
C LYS A 504 -41.38 41.04 45.23
N GLY A 505 -41.87 40.96 43.98
CA GLY A 505 -42.73 41.98 43.39
C GLY A 505 -44.24 41.72 43.58
N LEU A 506 -44.97 42.69 44.14
CA LEU A 506 -46.40 42.67 44.47
C LEU A 506 -47.40 42.61 43.28
N GLY A 507 -46.92 42.32 42.06
CA GLY A 507 -47.75 42.00 40.87
C GLY A 507 -47.18 40.84 40.05
N GLY A 508 -46.33 40.02 40.70
CA GLY A 508 -45.27 39.19 40.11
C GLY A 508 -45.69 37.86 39.47
N MET A 509 -46.38 37.91 38.33
CA MET A 509 -46.58 36.71 37.51
C MET A 509 -45.39 36.45 36.54
N PHE A 510 -44.61 37.49 36.18
CA PHE A 510 -43.48 37.41 35.25
C PHE A 510 -42.31 38.30 35.67
N VAL A 511 -41.10 37.90 35.28
CA VAL A 511 -39.85 38.66 35.45
C VAL A 511 -39.78 39.72 34.35
N GLN A 512 -39.47 40.96 34.72
CA GLN A 512 -39.33 42.03 33.72
C GLN A 512 -37.97 41.95 33.03
N ASN A 513 -37.88 42.42 31.79
CA ASN A 513 -36.63 42.43 31.02
C ASN A 513 -35.50 43.28 31.65
N THR A 514 -35.83 44.13 32.62
CA THR A 514 -34.91 44.93 33.42
C THR A 514 -34.34 44.18 34.62
N ASP A 515 -34.95 43.07 35.02
CA ASP A 515 -34.55 42.29 36.19
C ASP A 515 -33.28 41.46 35.91
N ARG A 516 -32.45 41.30 36.94
CA ARG A 516 -31.18 40.57 36.87
C ARG A 516 -31.35 39.09 36.50
N ASP A 517 -32.48 38.49 36.88
CA ASP A 517 -32.75 37.06 36.68
C ASP A 517 -33.61 36.79 35.42
N TYR A 518 -33.89 37.82 34.61
CA TYR A 518 -34.75 37.70 33.42
C TYR A 518 -34.25 36.63 32.45
N ALA A 519 -32.95 36.64 32.12
CA ALA A 519 -32.35 35.70 31.17
C ALA A 519 -32.54 34.24 31.62
N LEU A 520 -32.28 33.97 32.90
CA LEU A 520 -32.38 32.65 33.49
C LEU A 520 -33.84 32.19 33.59
N SER A 521 -34.74 33.09 33.99
CA SER A 521 -36.18 32.81 34.01
C SER A 521 -36.71 32.52 32.61
N GLU A 522 -36.44 33.39 31.64
CA GLU A 522 -36.86 33.23 30.26
C GLU A 522 -36.37 31.90 29.66
N PHE A 523 -35.11 31.54 29.91
CA PHE A 523 -34.53 30.26 29.50
C PHE A 523 -35.20 29.06 30.18
N LEU A 524 -35.48 29.12 31.49
CA LEU A 524 -36.21 28.09 32.21
C LEU A 524 -37.59 27.85 31.58
N TYR A 525 -38.33 28.92 31.30
CA TYR A 525 -39.66 28.81 30.69
C TYR A 525 -39.60 28.25 29.27
N GLN A 526 -38.54 28.55 28.49
CA GLN A 526 -38.31 27.89 27.20
C GLN A 526 -38.11 26.39 27.38
N VAL A 527 -37.23 25.96 28.29
CA VAL A 527 -36.98 24.54 28.57
C VAL A 527 -38.26 23.83 29.04
N MET A 528 -39.04 24.45 29.92
CA MET A 528 -40.32 23.88 30.39
C MET A 528 -41.34 23.78 29.26
N PHE A 529 -41.43 24.78 28.39
CA PHE A 529 -42.32 24.77 27.24
C PHE A 529 -41.98 23.64 26.27
N GLU A 530 -40.73 23.54 25.84
CA GLU A 530 -40.31 22.53 24.86
C GLU A 530 -40.40 21.09 25.39
N ARG A 531 -40.26 20.91 26.72
CA ARG A 531 -40.50 19.60 27.37
C ARG A 531 -41.98 19.24 27.44
N THR A 532 -42.86 20.21 27.63
CA THR A 532 -44.30 19.97 27.85
C THR A 532 -45.08 19.92 26.54
N TYR A 533 -44.66 20.69 25.54
CA TYR A 533 -45.32 20.86 24.24
C TYR A 533 -44.32 20.64 23.09
N PRO A 534 -43.66 19.47 23.00
CA PRO A 534 -42.63 19.21 21.99
C PRO A 534 -43.13 19.41 20.55
N GLU A 535 -44.42 19.15 20.31
CA GLU A 535 -45.07 19.33 19.01
C GLU A 535 -45.20 20.81 18.57
N ARG A 536 -45.09 21.76 19.51
CA ARG A 536 -45.17 23.21 19.25
C ARG A 536 -43.82 23.91 19.26
N THR A 537 -42.74 23.18 19.56
CA THR A 537 -41.40 23.74 19.73
C THR A 537 -40.89 24.44 18.47
N GLN A 538 -40.98 23.80 17.30
CA GLN A 538 -40.48 24.38 16.04
C GLN A 538 -41.22 25.66 15.65
N GLU A 539 -42.55 25.68 15.80
CA GLU A 539 -43.38 26.85 15.53
C GLU A 539 -42.98 28.03 16.44
N MET A 540 -42.73 27.76 17.72
CA MET A 540 -42.37 28.80 18.68
C MET A 540 -40.94 29.32 18.50
N ARG A 541 -39.98 28.44 18.18
CA ARG A 541 -38.61 28.85 17.86
C ARG A 541 -38.52 29.75 16.63
N ALA A 542 -39.44 29.59 15.66
CA ALA A 542 -39.47 30.42 14.45
C ALA A 542 -39.96 31.86 14.67
N LYS A 543 -40.68 32.13 15.77
CA LYS A 543 -41.24 33.46 16.06
C LYS A 543 -40.18 34.37 16.70
N ARG A 544 -39.93 35.55 16.11
CA ARG A 544 -39.01 36.55 16.68
C ARG A 544 -39.63 37.22 17.91
N GLY A 545 -38.81 37.42 18.95
CA GLY A 545 -39.20 38.17 20.15
C GLY A 545 -40.22 37.49 21.07
N VAL A 546 -40.38 36.17 20.95
CA VAL A 546 -41.28 35.39 21.83
C VAL A 546 -40.82 35.51 23.28
N SER A 547 -41.78 35.76 24.17
CA SER A 547 -41.61 35.58 25.61
C SER A 547 -42.16 34.21 26.03
N TYR A 548 -41.26 33.26 26.26
CA TYR A 548 -41.59 31.91 26.72
C TYR A 548 -42.24 31.92 28.10
N GLN A 549 -41.91 32.88 28.95
CA GLN A 549 -42.64 33.15 30.20
C GLN A 549 -44.14 33.29 29.93
N ARG A 550 -44.53 34.18 29.02
CA ARG A 550 -45.95 34.41 28.69
C ARG A 550 -46.57 33.22 27.98
N VAL A 551 -45.88 32.65 27.00
CA VAL A 551 -46.42 31.56 26.17
C VAL A 551 -46.67 30.31 27.01
N TYR A 552 -45.73 29.93 27.87
CA TYR A 552 -45.89 28.75 28.71
C TYR A 552 -47.02 28.94 29.74
N THR A 553 -47.08 30.10 30.40
CA THR A 553 -48.15 30.39 31.37
C THR A 553 -49.53 30.44 30.72
N LEU A 554 -49.66 31.04 29.54
CA LEU A 554 -50.91 31.03 28.78
C LEU A 554 -51.32 29.61 28.34
N ALA A 555 -50.35 28.80 27.89
CA ALA A 555 -50.63 27.41 27.53
C ALA A 555 -51.11 26.58 28.74
N GLN A 556 -50.49 26.77 29.91
CA GLN A 556 -50.94 26.13 31.15
C GLN A 556 -52.32 26.60 31.61
N LEU A 557 -52.58 27.91 31.55
CA LEU A 557 -53.90 28.47 31.87
C LEU A 557 -54.98 27.94 30.92
N SER A 558 -54.71 27.88 29.61
CA SER A 558 -55.62 27.28 28.63
C SER A 558 -55.94 25.83 29.01
N LYS A 559 -54.91 25.04 29.34
CA LYS A 559 -55.08 23.64 29.76
C LYS A 559 -55.92 23.51 31.03
N GLN A 560 -55.75 24.40 32.00
CA GLN A 560 -56.57 24.44 33.22
C GLN A 560 -58.01 24.83 32.90
N VAL A 561 -58.24 25.84 32.06
CA VAL A 561 -59.57 26.24 31.62
C VAL A 561 -60.26 25.11 30.86
N ASP A 562 -59.54 24.41 29.99
CA ASP A 562 -60.07 23.27 29.24
C ASP A 562 -60.40 22.09 30.17
N ALA A 563 -59.58 21.84 31.19
CA ALA A 563 -59.88 20.86 32.24
C ALA A 563 -61.13 21.24 33.05
N ILE A 564 -61.28 22.53 33.40
CA ILE A 564 -62.47 23.03 34.09
C ILE A 564 -63.71 22.89 33.19
N LYS A 565 -63.62 23.22 31.90
CA LYS A 565 -64.70 23.02 30.93
C LYS A 565 -65.08 21.55 30.78
N ALA A 566 -64.11 20.64 30.77
CA ALA A 566 -64.35 19.20 30.72
C ALA A 566 -65.06 18.68 31.98
N LEU A 567 -64.75 19.25 33.15
CA LEU A 567 -65.46 18.95 34.40
C LEU A 567 -66.88 19.53 34.41
N GLN A 568 -67.09 20.69 33.79
CA GLN A 568 -68.41 21.33 33.66
C GLN A 568 -69.29 20.66 32.58
N SER A 569 -68.69 19.92 31.65
CA SER A 569 -69.37 19.21 30.55
C SER A 569 -68.91 17.75 30.46
N PRO A 570 -69.25 16.89 31.44
CA PRO A 570 -68.81 15.49 31.43
C PRO A 570 -69.32 14.80 30.14
N PRO A 571 -68.49 13.95 29.50
CA PRO A 571 -68.91 13.23 28.30
C PRO A 571 -70.14 12.39 28.65
N ARG A 572 -71.26 12.62 27.95
CA ARG A 572 -72.47 11.79 28.12
C ARG A 572 -72.08 10.32 27.97
N PRO A 573 -72.43 9.44 28.91
CA PRO A 573 -72.14 8.02 28.77
C PRO A 573 -72.74 7.52 27.46
N LYS A 574 -71.92 6.89 26.63
CA LYS A 574 -72.41 6.17 25.44
C LYS A 574 -73.30 5.04 25.96
N LEU A 575 -74.62 5.23 25.89
CA LEU A 575 -75.59 4.17 26.10
C LEU A 575 -75.26 3.02 25.13
N PRO A 576 -75.24 1.76 25.60
CA PRO A 576 -75.04 0.62 24.71
C PRO A 576 -76.14 0.64 23.64
N SER A 577 -75.72 0.66 22.37
CA SER A 577 -76.61 0.56 21.23
C SER A 577 -77.32 -0.80 21.28
N LEU A 578 -78.60 -0.79 21.64
CA LEU A 578 -79.48 -1.94 21.42
C LEU A 578 -79.54 -2.22 19.92
N PRO A 579 -79.29 -3.46 19.46
CA PRO A 579 -79.45 -3.80 18.05
C PRO A 579 -80.93 -3.71 17.67
N PRO A 580 -81.27 -3.16 16.49
CA PRO A 580 -82.66 -3.09 16.05
C PRO A 580 -83.23 -4.50 15.81
N PRO A 581 -84.54 -4.71 16.04
CA PRO A 581 -85.16 -6.03 15.89
C PRO A 581 -85.12 -6.49 14.44
N LYS A 582 -84.68 -7.74 14.23
CA LYS A 582 -84.73 -8.44 12.95
C LYS A 582 -86.19 -8.74 12.58
N MET A 583 -86.81 -7.89 11.76
CA MET A 583 -87.99 -8.30 10.99
C MET A 583 -87.53 -9.00 9.71
N GLN A 584 -87.80 -10.31 9.65
CA GLN A 584 -87.77 -11.09 8.41
C GLN A 584 -88.95 -10.64 7.53
N LEU A 585 -88.65 -10.14 6.33
CA LEU A 585 -89.61 -9.97 5.24
C LEU A 585 -89.33 -11.06 4.18
N PRO A 586 -90.37 -11.74 3.65
CA PRO A 586 -90.23 -12.90 2.79
C PRO A 586 -89.77 -12.54 1.37
N GLU A 587 -89.11 -13.51 0.73
CA GLU A 587 -88.50 -13.41 -0.60
C GLU A 587 -89.49 -13.15 -1.75
N LYS A 588 -88.97 -12.40 -2.73
CA LYS A 588 -89.54 -11.89 -3.98
C LYS A 588 -90.44 -12.86 -4.78
N LYS A 589 -91.42 -12.28 -5.49
CA LYS A 589 -91.64 -12.54 -6.93
C LYS A 589 -92.32 -11.35 -7.61
N ASN A 590 -91.70 -10.88 -8.69
CA ASN A 590 -92.08 -9.73 -9.51
C ASN A 590 -92.88 -10.24 -10.73
N PRO A 591 -94.17 -9.88 -10.92
CA PRO A 591 -95.03 -10.52 -11.92
C PRO A 591 -95.10 -9.83 -13.30
N TYR A 592 -94.21 -8.88 -13.62
CA TYR A 592 -94.25 -8.16 -14.90
C TYR A 592 -92.91 -8.17 -15.65
N ALA A 593 -92.33 -9.36 -15.81
CA ALA A 593 -91.10 -9.58 -16.57
C ALA A 593 -91.30 -9.62 -18.11
N ASP A 594 -92.52 -9.68 -18.63
CA ASP A 594 -92.74 -10.00 -20.05
C ASP A 594 -93.77 -9.09 -20.75
N TYR A 595 -93.50 -7.80 -20.94
CA TYR A 595 -94.21 -7.02 -21.97
C TYR A 595 -93.31 -5.98 -22.68
N TYR A 596 -92.72 -6.48 -23.76
CA TYR A 596 -92.39 -5.85 -25.04
C TYR A 596 -91.26 -4.81 -25.23
N PRO A 597 -90.59 -4.85 -26.40
CA PRO A 597 -89.31 -4.23 -26.70
C PRO A 597 -89.42 -3.03 -27.67
N TYR A 598 -88.46 -2.10 -27.62
CA TYR A 598 -88.17 -1.24 -28.77
C TYR A 598 -86.66 -1.06 -28.94
N THR A 599 -86.22 -1.37 -30.15
CA THR A 599 -84.85 -1.23 -30.68
C THR A 599 -84.62 0.15 -31.30
N ARG A 600 -83.33 0.58 -31.23
CA ARG A 600 -82.57 1.53 -32.10
C ARG A 600 -82.66 3.04 -31.79
N PRO A 601 -81.69 3.88 -32.25
CA PRO A 601 -80.25 3.64 -32.55
C PRO A 601 -79.29 4.74 -31.98
N ARG A 602 -77.97 4.51 -32.02
CA ARG A 602 -76.90 5.55 -31.95
C ARG A 602 -76.79 6.26 -33.31
N PRO A 603 -76.45 7.57 -33.42
CA PRO A 603 -75.06 8.10 -33.27
C PRO A 603 -75.02 9.61 -32.85
N PRO A 604 -73.93 10.40 -33.05
CA PRO A 604 -72.53 10.23 -32.67
C PRO A 604 -71.99 11.40 -31.80
N SER A 605 -70.75 11.22 -31.35
CA SER A 605 -69.84 12.17 -30.69
C SER A 605 -69.63 13.51 -31.41
N SER A 606 -69.53 14.61 -30.65
CA SER A 606 -68.89 15.88 -31.06
C SER A 606 -68.64 16.79 -29.82
N PRO A 607 -67.85 17.88 -29.89
CA PRO A 607 -66.50 17.88 -29.33
C PRO A 607 -66.25 19.18 -28.54
N TYR A 608 -66.38 19.17 -27.22
CA TYR A 608 -65.93 20.32 -26.41
C TYR A 608 -65.16 19.82 -25.21
N GLY A 609 -63.89 19.48 -25.48
CA GLY A 609 -62.84 19.46 -24.50
C GLY A 609 -62.53 20.88 -24.03
N SER A 610 -62.46 21.01 -22.72
CA SER A 610 -62.15 22.19 -21.94
C SER A 610 -60.91 22.96 -22.41
N ILE A 611 -61.08 24.26 -22.67
CA ILE A 611 -59.99 25.25 -22.70
C ILE A 611 -60.31 26.34 -21.68
N LYS A 612 -59.43 26.50 -20.69
CA LYS A 612 -58.96 27.80 -20.17
C LYS A 612 -57.88 27.57 -19.11
N GLY A 613 -56.70 28.18 -19.30
CA GLY A 613 -55.75 28.42 -18.21
C GLY A 613 -54.26 28.26 -18.54
N ARG A 614 -53.73 29.02 -19.49
CA ARG A 614 -52.29 29.35 -19.59
C ARG A 614 -52.05 30.65 -18.82
N SER A 615 -51.11 30.66 -17.87
CA SER A 615 -50.34 31.85 -17.48
C SER A 615 -48.93 31.41 -17.07
N GLY A 616 -47.95 31.97 -17.76
CA GLY A 616 -46.55 31.55 -17.78
C GLY A 616 -45.67 32.01 -16.60
N PRO A 617 -44.34 31.99 -16.80
CA PRO A 617 -43.33 31.95 -15.75
C PRO A 617 -42.83 33.35 -15.33
N LYS A 618 -42.17 33.43 -14.18
CA LYS A 618 -41.30 34.57 -13.82
C LYS A 618 -39.83 34.13 -13.74
N PRO A 619 -38.89 34.97 -14.21
CA PRO A 619 -37.47 34.65 -14.22
C PRO A 619 -36.79 35.02 -12.89
N GLY A 620 -35.68 34.33 -12.61
CA GLY A 620 -34.71 34.73 -11.61
C GLY A 620 -33.80 35.85 -12.12
N TYR A 621 -33.45 36.73 -11.19
CA TYR A 621 -32.14 37.34 -11.04
C TYR A 621 -31.51 36.74 -9.79
#